data_AF-A0AAD7FNA2-F1
#
_entry.id   AF-A0AAD7FNA2-F1
#
_cell.length_a   1.000
_cell.length_b   1.000
_cell.length_c   1.000
_cell.angle_alpha   90.00
_cell.angle_beta   90.00
_cell.angle_gamma   90.00
#
_symmetry.space_group_name_H-M   'P 1'
#
loop_
_entity.id
_entity.type
_entity.pdbx_description
1 polymer ?
#
loop_
_entity_poly.entity_id
_entity_poly.type
_entity_poly.pdbx_seq_one_letter_code
_entity_poly.pdbx_strand_id
1 'polypeptide(L)'
;MPPSIQLASSDPRAWDEKWAKLLAEYALKMPIGTPIFFFEAWNLQCMTSKFSTHTPEQRHHLIQHIRGIRKILAGTQLDMTRCAAPFFVGQELQRRWMSATPAKRGDLILAALVSTCSVYPALHDARHYCAKEMDVESHRQDGRLFLDLFQEMMVQNPTDNDPESPTYIAHPAWDAMAADQKAWTSTDKQFALTFILAERNMLIGFVVFFTLCSFLELPTPQLHSSKATHKPLKRIKDDSVDQATLRKLYGEEAAKGITKATRETNKGYCIQEKEMYATAKQVCHSCQQPNDTTTKYPRCKRCWDTVQREVFDCQKVDWKAGHKKECGRWLQFEDLPLSTPEQHSSGSRIGPPLHGFKRSGALICQVSALNTLSSEKEYHIFLENDCVLYVSFPDPSIRAAFRACRDKALMTGDRRAVAMLAHFLRFIYCNDPQPQGIRVDQAAIMKQIMDEYEFPELVVAVNEMEQQMYRDAARRPYVLLVFPLSFDDYDYPRQTSDRRGRDPGGTVGDNAVRDRLGRSDWRGFHSRRSGTV
;
A
#
# COMPACT_ATOMS: atom_id res chain seq x y z
N MET A 1 21.87 -19.58 5.47
CA MET A 1 20.65 -19.89 4.69
C MET A 1 19.46 -19.67 5.60
N PRO A 2 18.37 -19.04 5.12
CA PRO A 2 17.12 -18.96 5.87
C PRO A 2 16.66 -20.37 6.30
N PRO A 3 16.05 -20.52 7.51
CA PRO A 3 15.42 -21.77 7.90
C PRO A 3 14.25 -22.10 6.96
N SER A 4 13.93 -23.40 6.83
CA SER A 4 12.77 -23.83 6.03
C SER A 4 11.48 -23.25 6.61
N ILE A 5 10.68 -22.63 5.76
CA ILE A 5 9.36 -22.09 6.11
C ILE A 5 8.37 -23.16 6.58
N GLN A 6 8.53 -24.43 6.18
CA GLN A 6 7.72 -25.54 6.71
C GLN A 6 7.88 -25.69 8.23
N LEU A 7 9.08 -25.37 8.74
CA LEU A 7 9.34 -25.38 10.17
C LEU A 7 8.53 -24.31 10.89
N ALA A 8 8.20 -23.18 10.24
CA ALA A 8 7.36 -22.15 10.84
C ALA A 8 5.98 -22.69 11.21
N SER A 9 5.41 -23.60 10.42
CA SER A 9 4.10 -24.22 10.71
C SER A 9 4.21 -25.40 11.68
N SER A 10 5.26 -26.21 11.58
CA SER A 10 5.39 -27.43 12.42
C SER A 10 5.99 -27.16 13.80
N ASP A 11 6.94 -26.23 13.90
CA ASP A 11 7.60 -25.82 15.13
C ASP A 11 8.01 -24.33 15.05
N PRO A 12 7.05 -23.42 15.27
CA PRO A 12 7.27 -21.97 15.20
C PRO A 12 8.47 -21.48 15.99
N ARG A 13 8.69 -22.02 17.20
CA ARG A 13 9.75 -21.57 18.11
C ARG A 13 11.11 -21.98 17.60
N ALA A 14 11.29 -23.25 17.20
CA ALA A 14 12.56 -23.69 16.63
C ALA A 14 12.87 -23.00 15.29
N TRP A 15 11.85 -22.64 14.51
CA TRP A 15 12.02 -21.83 13.31
C TRP A 15 12.53 -20.42 13.64
N ASP A 16 11.96 -19.79 14.66
CA ASP A 16 12.36 -18.46 15.12
C ASP A 16 13.77 -18.44 15.72
N GLU A 17 14.11 -19.43 16.55
CA GLU A 17 15.45 -19.59 17.12
C GLU A 17 16.53 -19.74 16.04
N LYS A 18 16.22 -20.47 14.96
CA LYS A 18 17.14 -20.59 13.80
C LYS A 18 17.32 -19.25 13.09
N TRP A 19 16.26 -18.46 12.96
CA TRP A 19 16.35 -17.10 12.44
C TRP A 19 17.19 -16.20 13.34
N ALA A 20 16.92 -16.19 14.65
CA ALA A 20 17.68 -15.40 15.61
C ALA A 20 19.17 -15.75 15.58
N LYS A 21 19.52 -17.05 15.55
CA LYS A 21 20.90 -17.51 15.41
C LYS A 21 21.53 -17.03 14.09
N LEU A 22 20.80 -17.14 12.99
CA LEU A 22 21.29 -16.70 11.68
C LEU A 22 21.57 -15.19 11.65
N LEU A 23 20.66 -14.39 12.19
CA LEU A 23 20.80 -12.93 12.26
C LEU A 23 21.93 -12.53 13.22
N ALA A 24 22.10 -13.22 14.35
CA ALA A 24 23.20 -13.00 15.28
C ALA A 24 24.57 -13.35 14.65
N GLU A 25 24.65 -14.46 13.90
CA GLU A 25 25.86 -14.80 13.15
C GLU A 25 26.21 -13.75 12.10
N TYR A 26 25.21 -13.13 11.45
CA TYR A 26 25.44 -12.01 10.54
C TYR A 26 25.91 -10.76 11.27
N ALA A 27 25.32 -10.44 12.42
CA ALA A 27 25.73 -9.30 13.23
C ALA A 27 27.19 -9.42 13.71
N LEU A 28 27.65 -10.63 14.09
CA LEU A 28 29.03 -10.87 14.53
C LEU A 28 30.06 -10.76 13.39
N LYS A 29 29.67 -11.10 12.17
CA LYS A 29 30.59 -11.12 11.01
C LYS A 29 30.72 -9.76 10.32
N MET A 30 29.94 -8.75 10.74
CA MET A 30 29.92 -7.45 10.10
C MET A 30 30.23 -6.32 11.11
N PRO A 31 30.98 -5.27 10.73
CA PRO A 31 31.28 -4.17 11.63
C PRO A 31 30.00 -3.49 12.14
N ILE A 32 29.94 -3.25 13.45
CA ILE A 32 28.86 -2.51 14.11
C ILE A 32 28.74 -1.13 13.45
N GLY A 33 27.55 -0.81 12.94
CA GLY A 33 27.29 0.45 12.24
C GLY A 33 27.33 0.38 10.72
N THR A 34 27.73 -0.76 10.13
CA THR A 34 27.50 -1.01 8.70
C THR A 34 26.20 -1.78 8.52
N PRO A 35 25.17 -1.15 7.96
CA PRO A 35 24.07 -1.88 7.39
C PRO A 35 24.69 -2.82 6.35
N ILE A 36 24.37 -4.11 6.39
CA ILE A 36 24.08 -4.80 5.13
C ILE A 36 25.26 -5.09 4.17
N PHE A 37 26.55 -4.78 4.36
CA PHE A 37 27.55 -4.97 3.27
C PHE A 37 27.66 -6.36 2.60
N PHE A 38 27.43 -7.48 3.30
CA PHE A 38 27.41 -8.81 2.66
C PHE A 38 26.08 -9.10 1.93
N PHE A 39 24.98 -8.51 2.39
CA PHE A 39 23.66 -8.65 1.78
C PHE A 39 23.38 -7.58 0.70
N GLU A 40 23.98 -6.40 0.78
CA GLU A 40 23.86 -5.31 -0.18
C GLU A 40 24.64 -5.65 -1.42
N ALA A 41 25.90 -6.07 -1.32
CA ALA A 41 26.62 -6.51 -2.51
C ALA A 41 25.89 -7.70 -3.11
N TRP A 42 25.64 -8.80 -2.38
CA TRP A 42 25.09 -9.99 -3.01
C TRP A 42 23.62 -9.86 -3.44
N ASN A 43 22.68 -9.39 -2.62
CA ASN A 43 21.28 -9.27 -3.03
C ASN A 43 21.01 -8.05 -3.89
N LEU A 44 21.64 -6.88 -3.64
CA LEU A 44 21.52 -5.77 -4.58
C LEU A 44 22.19 -6.15 -5.89
N GLN A 45 23.34 -6.82 -5.92
CA GLN A 45 23.96 -7.31 -7.17
C GLN A 45 23.18 -8.45 -7.80
N CYS A 46 22.58 -9.37 -7.05
CA CYS A 46 21.72 -10.42 -7.60
C CYS A 46 20.45 -9.81 -8.17
N MET A 47 19.82 -8.87 -7.47
CA MET A 47 18.63 -8.17 -7.96
C MET A 47 18.98 -7.24 -9.11
N THR A 48 20.10 -6.52 -9.05
CA THR A 48 20.62 -5.66 -10.13
C THR A 48 21.03 -6.50 -11.34
N SER A 49 21.66 -7.66 -11.14
CA SER A 49 22.05 -8.58 -12.21
C SER A 49 20.83 -9.24 -12.84
N LYS A 50 19.86 -9.68 -12.04
CA LYS A 50 18.55 -10.14 -12.54
C LYS A 50 17.87 -9.01 -13.31
N PHE A 51 17.84 -7.80 -12.77
CA PHE A 51 17.19 -6.66 -13.42
C PHE A 51 17.88 -6.20 -14.70
N SER A 52 19.21 -6.18 -14.71
CA SER A 52 19.98 -5.77 -15.89
C SER A 52 19.87 -6.80 -17.00
N THR A 53 19.73 -8.09 -16.66
CA THR A 53 19.46 -9.18 -17.61
C THR A 53 17.98 -9.34 -17.98
N HIS A 54 17.06 -8.70 -17.25
CA HIS A 54 15.65 -8.72 -17.58
C HIS A 54 15.35 -7.98 -18.88
N THR A 55 14.50 -8.61 -19.70
CA THR A 55 13.82 -7.97 -20.83
C THR A 55 12.97 -6.77 -20.36
N PRO A 56 12.67 -5.79 -21.23
CA PRO A 56 11.78 -4.66 -20.89
C PRO A 56 10.44 -5.11 -20.29
N GLU A 57 9.87 -6.20 -20.80
CA GLU A 57 8.61 -6.79 -20.31
C GLU A 57 8.77 -7.30 -18.87
N GLN A 58 9.85 -8.03 -18.57
CA GLN A 58 10.14 -8.51 -17.22
C GLN A 58 10.36 -7.35 -16.23
N ARG A 59 11.06 -6.29 -16.66
CA ARG A 59 11.23 -5.07 -15.85
C ARG A 59 9.89 -4.41 -15.57
N HIS A 60 9.01 -4.31 -16.57
CA HIS A 60 7.67 -3.78 -16.40
C HIS A 60 6.87 -4.60 -15.37
N HIS A 61 6.87 -5.93 -15.48
CA HIS A 61 6.19 -6.80 -14.52
C HIS A 61 6.69 -6.59 -13.10
N LEU A 62 8.00 -6.43 -12.91
CA LEU A 62 8.58 -6.20 -11.59
C LEU A 62 8.23 -4.80 -11.04
N ILE A 63 8.19 -3.77 -11.89
CA ILE A 63 7.71 -2.43 -11.51
C ILE A 63 6.25 -2.50 -11.04
N GLN A 64 5.39 -3.20 -11.78
CA GLN A 64 3.99 -3.39 -11.39
C GLN A 64 3.87 -4.18 -10.10
N HIS A 65 4.74 -5.17 -9.90
CA HIS A 65 4.80 -5.94 -8.65
C HIS A 65 5.14 -5.04 -7.45
N ILE A 66 6.17 -4.19 -7.54
CA ILE A 66 6.50 -3.22 -6.49
C ILE A 66 5.35 -2.26 -6.22
N ARG A 67 4.71 -1.72 -7.28
CA ARG A 67 3.53 -0.86 -7.13
C ARG A 67 2.41 -1.59 -6.39
N GLY A 68 2.19 -2.86 -6.71
CA GLY A 68 1.25 -3.74 -6.01
C GLY A 68 1.58 -3.87 -4.52
N ILE A 69 2.83 -4.19 -4.18
CA ILE A 69 3.31 -4.27 -2.79
C ILE A 69 3.08 -2.95 -2.05
N ARG A 70 3.48 -1.82 -2.64
CA ARG A 70 3.31 -0.48 -2.03
C ARG A 70 1.85 -0.16 -1.76
N LYS A 71 0.95 -0.49 -2.70
CA LYS A 71 -0.48 -0.31 -2.53
C LYS A 71 -1.05 -1.19 -1.42
N ILE A 72 -0.65 -2.47 -1.37
CA ILE A 72 -1.07 -3.39 -0.32
C ILE A 72 -0.61 -2.90 1.06
N LEU A 73 0.64 -2.43 1.17
CA LEU A 73 1.17 -1.86 2.41
C LEU A 73 0.38 -0.61 2.84
N ALA A 74 0.11 0.31 1.91
CA ALA A 74 -0.67 1.52 2.17
C ALA A 74 -2.09 1.19 2.68
N GLY A 75 -2.77 0.25 2.03
CA GLY A 75 -4.09 -0.24 2.47
C GLY A 75 -4.03 -0.91 3.84
N THR A 76 -3.00 -1.74 4.09
CA THR A 76 -2.80 -2.39 5.40
C THR A 76 -2.61 -1.37 6.52
N GLN A 77 -1.86 -0.29 6.27
CA GLN A 77 -1.66 0.79 7.24
C GLN A 77 -2.96 1.54 7.54
N LEU A 78 -3.79 1.78 6.54
CA LEU A 78 -5.12 2.38 6.71
C LEU A 78 -6.06 1.46 7.50
N ASP A 79 -6.13 0.18 7.15
CA ASP A 79 -6.96 -0.81 7.83
C ASP A 79 -6.56 -0.96 9.29
N MET A 80 -5.25 -1.00 9.56
CA MET A 80 -4.70 -1.02 10.91
C MET A 80 -5.11 0.23 11.70
N THR A 81 -5.02 1.41 11.08
CA THR A 81 -5.45 2.69 11.69
C THR A 81 -6.93 2.67 12.04
N ARG A 82 -7.78 2.20 11.12
CA ARG A 82 -9.24 2.09 11.32
C ARG A 82 -9.59 1.07 12.41
N CYS A 83 -8.96 -0.10 12.40
CA CYS A 83 -9.20 -1.16 13.39
C CYS A 83 -8.83 -0.71 14.80
N ALA A 84 -7.76 0.09 14.94
CA ALA A 84 -7.30 0.54 16.24
C ALA A 84 -8.00 1.80 16.75
N ALA A 85 -8.58 2.64 15.87
CA ALA A 85 -9.22 3.91 16.24
C ALA A 85 -10.16 3.81 17.46
N PRO A 86 -11.05 2.80 17.59
CA PRO A 86 -11.91 2.67 18.76
C PRO A 86 -11.17 2.43 20.08
N PHE A 87 -9.96 1.87 20.03
CA PHE A 87 -9.17 1.48 21.19
C PHE A 87 -8.15 2.55 21.65
N PHE A 88 -8.05 3.65 20.90
CA PHE A 88 -7.19 4.79 21.25
C PHE A 88 -7.85 5.78 22.21
N VAL A 89 -9.18 5.85 22.21
CA VAL A 89 -9.92 6.68 23.16
C VAL A 89 -9.61 6.17 24.57
N GLY A 90 -8.83 6.94 25.34
CA GLY A 90 -8.43 6.59 26.72
C GLY A 90 -7.19 5.71 26.86
N GLN A 91 -6.34 5.56 25.84
CA GLN A 91 -5.09 4.76 25.88
C GLN A 91 -5.30 3.27 26.21
N GLU A 92 -6.50 2.74 25.95
CA GLU A 92 -6.87 1.39 26.40
C GLU A 92 -6.03 0.30 25.72
N LEU A 93 -5.70 0.47 24.43
CA LEU A 93 -4.81 -0.46 23.71
C LEU A 93 -3.43 -0.54 24.36
N GLN A 94 -2.77 0.60 24.57
CA GLN A 94 -1.44 0.67 25.17
C GLN A 94 -1.43 0.08 26.58
N ARG A 95 -2.40 0.45 27.41
CA ARG A 95 -2.53 -0.06 28.78
C ARG A 95 -2.71 -1.56 28.80
N ARG A 96 -3.62 -2.11 27.99
CA ARG A 96 -3.86 -3.55 27.88
C ARG A 96 -2.63 -4.30 27.37
N TRP A 97 -1.97 -3.77 26.34
CA TRP A 97 -0.77 -4.39 25.75
C TRP A 97 0.39 -4.44 26.74
N MET A 98 0.65 -3.33 27.44
CA MET A 98 1.70 -3.27 28.46
C MET A 98 1.39 -4.15 29.67
N SER A 99 0.10 -4.37 29.98
CA SER A 99 -0.36 -5.28 31.03
C SER A 99 -0.30 -6.76 30.62
N ALA A 100 -0.16 -7.07 29.32
CA ALA A 100 0.00 -8.45 28.87
C ALA A 100 1.35 -9.00 29.34
N THR A 101 1.41 -10.29 29.65
CA THR A 101 2.68 -10.92 30.06
C THR A 101 3.67 -10.96 28.89
N PRO A 102 4.99 -10.92 29.14
CA PRO A 102 5.98 -11.11 28.09
C PRO A 102 5.70 -12.35 27.24
N ALA A 103 5.42 -13.49 27.87
CA ALA A 103 5.08 -14.73 27.18
C ALA A 103 3.92 -14.56 26.19
N LYS A 104 2.82 -13.91 26.61
CA LYS A 104 1.67 -13.67 25.73
C LYS A 104 2.03 -12.77 24.54
N ARG A 105 2.82 -11.71 24.75
CA ARG A 105 3.29 -10.83 23.67
C ARG A 105 4.15 -11.60 22.66
N GLY A 106 5.09 -12.40 23.15
CA GLY A 106 5.95 -13.23 22.30
C GLY A 106 5.14 -14.23 21.47
N ASP A 107 4.15 -14.90 22.08
CA ASP A 107 3.30 -15.86 21.37
C ASP A 107 2.44 -15.20 20.28
N LEU A 108 1.88 -14.01 20.54
CA LEU A 108 1.09 -13.27 19.55
C LEU A 108 1.94 -12.84 18.35
N ILE A 109 3.14 -12.34 18.60
CA ILE A 109 4.04 -11.85 17.54
C ILE A 109 4.59 -13.01 16.73
N LEU A 110 4.97 -14.11 17.38
CA LEU A 110 5.43 -15.31 16.69
C LEU A 110 4.31 -15.89 15.80
N ALA A 111 3.08 -15.95 16.29
CA ALA A 111 1.93 -16.41 15.50
C ALA A 111 1.68 -15.51 14.28
N ALA A 112 1.74 -14.18 14.45
CA ALA A 112 1.60 -13.21 13.37
C ALA A 112 2.72 -13.33 12.33
N LEU A 113 3.96 -13.54 12.79
CA LEU A 113 5.14 -13.70 11.94
C LEU A 113 5.07 -15.00 11.10
N VAL A 114 4.73 -16.12 11.74
CA VAL A 114 4.52 -17.41 11.06
C VAL A 114 3.43 -17.29 10.01
N SER A 115 2.30 -16.67 10.37
CA SER A 115 1.16 -16.49 9.47
C SER A 115 1.55 -15.65 8.26
N THR A 116 2.19 -14.51 8.49
CA THR A 116 2.66 -13.60 7.44
C THR A 116 3.65 -14.29 6.48
N CYS A 117 4.69 -14.93 7.01
CA CYS A 117 5.71 -15.61 6.21
C CYS A 117 5.19 -16.85 5.47
N SER A 118 4.12 -17.48 5.97
CA SER A 118 3.48 -18.63 5.31
C SER A 118 2.62 -18.22 4.11
N VAL A 119 2.09 -16.99 4.10
CA VAL A 119 1.22 -16.52 3.03
C VAL A 119 2.00 -16.01 1.82
N TYR A 120 3.16 -15.40 2.01
CA TYR A 120 3.97 -14.91 0.91
C TYR A 120 5.45 -15.27 1.13
N PRO A 121 6.02 -16.20 0.34
CA PRO A 121 7.40 -16.67 0.53
C PRO A 121 8.43 -15.54 0.49
N ALA A 122 8.18 -14.49 -0.27
CA ALA A 122 9.08 -13.34 -0.30
C ALA A 122 9.12 -12.59 1.05
N LEU A 123 8.05 -12.65 1.87
CA LEU A 123 8.07 -12.10 3.23
C LEU A 123 8.91 -12.93 4.20
N HIS A 124 9.01 -14.24 3.98
CA HIS A 124 9.96 -15.06 4.72
C HIS A 124 11.40 -14.60 4.46
N ASP A 125 11.72 -14.32 3.20
CA ASP A 125 13.05 -13.81 2.83
C ASP A 125 13.25 -12.36 3.29
N ALA A 126 12.19 -11.54 3.28
CA ALA A 126 12.22 -10.15 3.73
C ALA A 126 12.61 -9.98 5.21
N ARG A 127 12.54 -11.07 6.00
CA ARG A 127 13.05 -11.09 7.37
C ARG A 127 14.54 -10.78 7.44
N HIS A 128 15.30 -11.06 6.39
CA HIS A 128 16.71 -10.64 6.26
C HIS A 128 16.90 -9.12 6.28
N TYR A 129 15.87 -8.36 5.88
CA TYR A 129 15.93 -6.90 5.79
C TYR A 129 15.48 -6.22 7.09
N CYS A 130 15.02 -7.01 8.06
CA CYS A 130 14.57 -6.54 9.36
C CYS A 130 15.70 -6.73 10.39
N ALA A 131 15.82 -5.78 11.31
CA ALA A 131 16.69 -5.88 12.47
C ALA A 131 15.81 -6.27 13.67
N LYS A 132 15.85 -5.46 14.74
CA LYS A 132 15.05 -5.67 15.95
C LYS A 132 13.54 -5.69 15.68
N GLU A 133 13.09 -5.08 14.58
CA GLU A 133 11.67 -4.95 14.25
C GLU A 133 10.98 -6.30 14.14
N MET A 134 11.67 -7.35 13.71
CA MET A 134 11.12 -8.71 13.58
C MET A 134 11.84 -9.72 14.49
N ASP A 135 12.48 -9.25 15.56
CA ASP A 135 13.03 -10.08 16.63
C ASP A 135 11.96 -10.29 17.72
N VAL A 136 11.49 -11.53 17.86
CA VAL A 136 10.43 -11.88 18.80
C VAL A 136 10.84 -11.60 20.24
N GLU A 137 12.12 -11.80 20.59
CA GLU A 137 12.59 -11.59 21.96
C GLU A 137 12.62 -10.10 22.33
N SER A 138 13.06 -9.23 21.42
CA SER A 138 12.99 -7.76 21.59
C SER A 138 11.56 -7.29 21.88
N HIS A 139 10.57 -7.80 21.16
CA HIS A 139 9.17 -7.45 21.40
C HIS A 139 8.60 -8.03 22.69
N ARG A 140 9.00 -9.26 23.04
CA ARG A 140 8.55 -9.97 24.23
C ARG A 140 8.90 -9.20 25.50
N GLN A 141 10.14 -8.75 25.63
CA GLN A 141 10.68 -8.16 26.85
C GLN A 141 10.08 -6.79 27.15
N ASP A 142 10.19 -5.84 26.21
CA ASP A 142 9.79 -4.45 26.45
C ASP A 142 8.31 -4.20 26.11
N GLY A 143 7.80 -4.83 25.05
CA GLY A 143 6.46 -4.55 24.52
C GLY A 143 6.31 -3.16 23.88
N ARG A 144 7.13 -2.15 24.23
CA ARG A 144 7.16 -0.82 23.58
C ARG A 144 7.42 -0.92 22.09
N LEU A 145 8.37 -1.77 21.67
CA LEU A 145 8.73 -1.90 20.26
C LEU A 145 7.52 -2.17 19.36
N PHE A 146 6.58 -3.01 19.80
CA PHE A 146 5.34 -3.25 19.07
C PHE A 146 4.51 -1.96 18.94
N LEU A 147 4.35 -1.21 20.04
CA LEU A 147 3.58 0.03 20.06
C LEU A 147 4.23 1.12 19.21
N ASP A 148 5.56 1.22 19.23
CA ASP A 148 6.32 2.19 18.44
C ASP A 148 6.14 1.90 16.95
N LEU A 149 6.37 0.65 16.52
CA LEU A 149 6.15 0.24 15.13
C LEU A 149 4.69 0.46 14.70
N PHE A 150 3.75 0.09 15.57
CA PHE A 150 2.34 0.29 15.32
C PHE A 150 1.99 1.78 15.13
N GLN A 151 2.49 2.66 16.00
CA GLN A 151 2.27 4.10 15.88
C GLN A 151 2.92 4.70 14.62
N GLU A 152 4.13 4.26 14.27
CA GLU A 152 4.81 4.68 13.04
C GLU A 152 4.06 4.23 11.77
N MET A 153 3.36 3.10 11.81
CA MET A 153 2.58 2.58 10.68
C MET A 153 1.19 3.18 10.54
N MET A 154 0.71 3.91 11.54
CA MET A 154 -0.60 4.55 11.44
C MET A 154 -0.58 5.68 10.40
N VAL A 155 -1.67 5.76 9.65
CA VAL A 155 -1.91 6.85 8.71
C VAL A 155 -2.24 8.11 9.50
N GLN A 156 -1.38 9.11 9.39
CA GLN A 156 -1.61 10.43 9.98
C GLN A 156 -2.78 11.09 9.25
N ASN A 157 -3.82 11.47 9.99
CA ASN A 157 -5.09 11.96 9.45
C ASN A 157 -5.69 10.92 8.48
N PRO A 158 -6.21 9.79 8.98
CA PRO A 158 -6.85 8.80 8.15
C PRO A 158 -8.08 9.44 7.53
N THR A 159 -7.86 9.97 6.34
CA THR A 159 -8.94 10.29 5.46
C THR A 159 -9.57 8.90 5.09
N ASP A 160 -10.89 8.77 4.88
CA ASP A 160 -11.55 7.74 4.03
C ASP A 160 -10.75 7.20 2.83
N ASN A 161 -9.69 7.87 2.35
CA ASN A 161 -8.89 7.41 1.25
C ASN A 161 -7.81 6.43 1.62
N ASP A 162 -7.58 5.50 0.69
CA ASP A 162 -6.30 4.85 0.55
C ASP A 162 -5.19 5.91 0.47
N PRO A 163 -4.20 5.88 1.38
CA PRO A 163 -3.07 6.77 1.27
C PRO A 163 -2.34 6.53 -0.05
N GLU A 164 -1.98 7.61 -0.75
CA GLU A 164 -1.33 7.53 -2.07
C GLU A 164 0.02 6.79 -2.01
N SER A 165 0.67 6.81 -0.84
CA SER A 165 1.94 6.14 -0.57
C SER A 165 1.96 5.54 0.83
N PRO A 166 2.60 4.38 1.00
CA PRO A 166 2.80 3.82 2.32
C PRO A 166 3.84 4.62 3.12
N THR A 167 3.72 4.58 4.44
CA THR A 167 4.77 5.02 5.36
C THR A 167 5.83 3.93 5.48
N TYR A 168 7.11 4.31 5.50
CA TYR A 168 8.22 3.39 5.71
C TYR A 168 8.80 3.59 7.12
N ILE A 169 8.96 2.50 7.87
CA ILE A 169 9.61 2.48 9.18
C ILE A 169 11.07 2.91 9.02
N ALA A 170 11.43 3.96 9.76
CA ALA A 170 12.78 4.50 9.76
C ALA A 170 13.77 3.45 10.29
N HIS A 171 14.95 3.43 9.71
CA HIS A 171 16.03 2.58 10.18
C HIS A 171 17.34 3.21 9.74
N PRO A 172 18.24 3.60 10.67
CA PRO A 172 19.43 4.40 10.35
C PRO A 172 20.24 3.83 9.19
N ALA A 173 20.26 2.51 9.14
CA ALA A 173 20.98 1.72 8.17
C ALA A 173 20.39 1.81 6.75
N TRP A 174 19.06 1.70 6.65
CA TRP A 174 18.34 1.81 5.38
C TRP A 174 18.21 3.27 4.94
N ASP A 175 18.09 4.19 5.89
CA ASP A 175 17.99 5.62 5.64
C ASP A 175 19.30 6.20 5.10
N ALA A 176 20.45 5.78 5.65
CA ALA A 176 21.77 6.13 5.11
C ALA A 176 21.92 5.63 3.68
N MET A 177 21.55 4.37 3.42
CA MET A 177 21.55 3.81 2.07
C MET A 177 20.62 4.57 1.11
N ALA A 178 19.41 4.92 1.53
CA ALA A 178 18.46 5.69 0.74
C ALA A 178 18.92 7.15 0.51
N ALA A 179 19.69 7.72 1.43
CA ALA A 179 20.33 9.01 1.24
C ALA A 179 21.41 8.93 0.15
N ASP A 180 22.27 7.91 0.21
CA ASP A 180 23.32 7.65 -0.77
C ASP A 180 22.75 7.30 -2.16
N GLN A 181 21.56 6.69 -2.19
CA GLN A 181 20.84 6.34 -3.42
C GLN A 181 20.66 7.53 -4.37
N LYS A 182 20.50 8.75 -3.83
CA LYS A 182 20.36 9.96 -4.66
C LYS A 182 21.59 10.23 -5.54
N ALA A 183 22.75 9.75 -5.13
CA ALA A 183 23.99 9.83 -5.91
C ALA A 183 24.18 8.65 -6.87
N TRP A 184 23.34 7.61 -6.82
CA TRP A 184 23.47 6.45 -7.71
C TRP A 184 22.97 6.77 -9.11
N THR A 185 23.84 6.58 -10.10
CA THR A 185 23.49 6.70 -11.53
C THR A 185 22.76 5.47 -12.08
N SER A 186 22.82 4.33 -11.38
CA SER A 186 22.19 3.08 -11.81
C SER A 186 20.74 3.00 -11.34
N THR A 187 19.81 3.03 -12.30
CA THR A 187 18.37 2.78 -12.08
C THR A 187 18.10 1.43 -11.42
N ASP A 188 18.93 0.43 -11.70
CA ASP A 188 18.74 -0.94 -11.23
C ASP A 188 19.01 -1.05 -9.73
N LYS A 189 20.03 -0.35 -9.24
CA LYS A 189 20.30 -0.26 -7.80
C LYS A 189 19.18 0.48 -7.06
N GLN A 190 18.72 1.59 -7.62
CA GLN A 190 17.60 2.35 -7.06
C GLN A 190 16.33 1.48 -6.97
N PHE A 191 16.07 0.70 -8.02
CA PHE A 191 14.95 -0.21 -8.10
C PHE A 191 15.06 -1.33 -7.06
N ALA A 192 16.21 -1.98 -6.97
CA ALA A 192 16.44 -3.07 -6.02
C ALA A 192 16.31 -2.59 -4.56
N LEU A 193 16.79 -1.39 -4.23
CA LEU A 193 16.57 -0.80 -2.91
C LEU A 193 15.08 -0.53 -2.65
N THR A 194 14.36 0.04 -3.63
CA THR A 194 12.92 0.28 -3.51
C THR A 194 12.15 -1.01 -3.25
N PHE A 195 12.52 -2.11 -3.92
CA PHE A 195 11.94 -3.43 -3.72
C PHE A 195 12.17 -3.92 -2.28
N ILE A 196 13.43 -3.88 -1.81
CA ILE A 196 13.82 -4.30 -0.45
C ILE A 196 13.06 -3.53 0.61
N LEU A 197 12.98 -2.20 0.49
CA LEU A 197 12.25 -1.35 1.44
C LEU A 197 10.75 -1.67 1.45
N ALA A 198 10.17 -1.94 0.28
CA ALA A 198 8.76 -2.30 0.15
C ALA A 198 8.45 -3.65 0.81
N GLU A 199 9.26 -4.68 0.56
CA GLU A 199 9.07 -6.00 1.18
C GLU A 199 9.32 -5.99 2.69
N ARG A 200 10.37 -5.31 3.15
CA ARG A 200 10.66 -5.12 4.57
C ARG A 200 9.44 -4.54 5.29
N ASN A 201 8.90 -3.44 4.76
CA ASN A 201 7.79 -2.76 5.41
C ASN A 201 6.46 -3.50 5.25
N MET A 202 6.29 -4.28 4.17
CA MET A 202 5.14 -5.18 4.03
C MET A 202 5.16 -6.30 5.10
N LEU A 203 6.33 -6.90 5.37
CA LEU A 203 6.48 -7.87 6.45
C LEU A 203 6.12 -7.23 7.80
N ILE A 204 6.75 -6.10 8.14
CA ILE A 204 6.50 -5.42 9.41
C ILE A 204 5.00 -5.05 9.53
N GLY A 205 4.41 -4.52 8.45
CA GLY A 205 3.01 -4.11 8.40
C GLY A 205 2.04 -5.23 8.70
N PHE A 206 2.21 -6.39 8.04
CA PHE A 206 1.35 -7.53 8.32
C PHE A 206 1.56 -8.13 9.70
N VAL A 207 2.80 -8.20 10.19
CA VAL A 207 3.06 -8.73 11.53
C VAL A 207 2.43 -7.85 12.60
N VAL A 208 2.58 -6.53 12.50
CA VAL A 208 1.94 -5.57 13.40
C VAL A 208 0.42 -5.69 13.32
N PHE A 209 -0.14 -5.71 12.11
CA PHE A 209 -1.59 -5.79 11.92
C PHE A 209 -2.19 -7.10 12.45
N PHE A 210 -1.57 -8.24 12.16
CA PHE A 210 -2.04 -9.54 12.62
C PHE A 210 -1.88 -9.72 14.14
N THR A 211 -0.82 -9.16 14.71
CA THR A 211 -0.64 -9.10 16.17
C THR A 211 -1.77 -8.29 16.79
N LEU A 212 -2.08 -7.12 16.23
CA LEU A 212 -3.17 -6.25 16.68
C LEU A 212 -4.53 -6.97 16.61
N CYS A 213 -4.87 -7.57 15.46
CA CYS A 213 -6.13 -8.30 15.31
C CYS A 213 -6.23 -9.44 16.33
N SER A 214 -5.17 -10.25 16.48
CA SER A 214 -5.15 -11.36 17.42
C SER A 214 -5.25 -10.90 18.88
N PHE A 215 -4.60 -9.77 19.21
CA PHE A 215 -4.62 -9.20 20.56
C PHE A 215 -6.00 -8.62 20.93
N LEU A 216 -6.67 -8.02 19.95
CA LEU A 216 -8.00 -7.44 20.11
C LEU A 216 -9.14 -8.43 19.84
N GLU A 217 -8.81 -9.70 19.58
CA GLU A 217 -9.77 -10.77 19.24
C GLU A 217 -10.63 -10.43 18.01
N LEU A 218 -10.06 -9.64 17.09
CA LEU A 218 -10.67 -9.31 15.81
C LEU A 218 -10.40 -10.44 14.80
N PRO A 219 -11.30 -10.66 13.82
CA PRO A 219 -11.04 -11.58 12.73
C PRO A 219 -9.72 -11.23 12.03
N THR A 220 -8.79 -12.18 11.96
CA THR A 220 -7.56 -11.99 11.20
C THR A 220 -7.90 -11.89 9.72
N PRO A 221 -7.43 -10.85 9.00
CA PRO A 221 -7.64 -10.74 7.58
C PRO A 221 -7.13 -11.99 6.87
N GLN A 222 -7.98 -12.61 6.06
CA GLN A 222 -7.52 -13.68 5.18
C GLN A 222 -6.78 -13.06 4.01
N LEU A 223 -5.46 -13.20 4.02
CA LEU A 223 -4.66 -12.85 2.85
C LEU A 223 -4.92 -13.89 1.76
N HIS A 224 -5.63 -13.48 0.72
CA HIS A 224 -5.84 -14.31 -0.46
C HIS A 224 -4.64 -14.17 -1.39
N SER A 225 -3.92 -15.26 -1.58
CA SER A 225 -2.99 -15.36 -2.71
C SER A 225 -3.83 -15.38 -3.98
N SER A 226 -3.69 -14.34 -4.80
CA SER A 226 -4.22 -14.36 -6.15
C SER A 226 -3.36 -15.30 -6.98
N LYS A 227 -3.98 -16.26 -7.68
CA LYS A 227 -3.27 -17.00 -8.73
C LYS A 227 -2.81 -15.97 -9.75
N ALA A 228 -1.50 -15.74 -9.84
CA ALA A 228 -0.93 -15.01 -10.96
C ALA A 228 -1.44 -15.70 -12.24
N THR A 229 -2.20 -14.97 -13.05
CA THR A 229 -2.72 -15.52 -14.30
C THR A 229 -1.61 -15.76 -15.31
N HIS A 230 -0.44 -15.17 -15.08
CA HIS A 230 0.77 -15.47 -15.82
C HIS A 230 1.18 -16.92 -15.58
N LYS A 231 1.34 -17.69 -16.67
CA LYS A 231 2.18 -18.90 -16.63
C LYS A 231 3.44 -18.53 -15.87
N PRO A 232 3.83 -19.27 -14.81
CA PRO A 232 5.06 -18.97 -14.09
C PRO A 232 6.12 -18.82 -15.15
N LEU A 233 6.73 -17.63 -15.24
CA LEU A 233 7.81 -17.35 -16.20
C LEU A 233 8.65 -18.61 -16.18
N LYS A 234 8.70 -19.34 -17.32
CA LYS A 234 9.45 -20.61 -17.42
C LYS A 234 10.73 -20.29 -16.68
N ARG A 235 10.91 -20.88 -15.47
CA ARG A 235 11.99 -20.46 -14.57
C ARG A 235 13.17 -20.38 -15.50
N ILE A 236 13.70 -19.17 -15.74
CA ILE A 236 14.96 -19.02 -16.47
C ILE A 236 15.78 -20.08 -15.80
N LYS A 237 16.18 -21.14 -16.53
CA LYS A 237 16.79 -22.33 -15.94
C LYS A 237 17.90 -21.76 -15.11
N ASP A 238 17.66 -21.64 -13.79
CA ASP A 238 18.23 -20.58 -12.98
C ASP A 238 19.72 -20.72 -13.21
N ASP A 239 20.26 -19.82 -14.05
CA ASP A 239 21.53 -20.07 -14.71
C ASP A 239 22.46 -20.21 -13.53
N SER A 240 22.88 -21.46 -13.35
CA SER A 240 23.35 -22.01 -12.09
C SER A 240 24.16 -20.96 -11.38
N VAL A 241 23.84 -20.60 -10.13
CA VAL A 241 24.69 -19.73 -9.30
C VAL A 241 26.11 -19.99 -9.72
N ASP A 242 26.75 -19.01 -10.40
CA ASP A 242 27.83 -19.31 -11.33
C ASP A 242 28.81 -20.24 -10.64
N GLN A 243 28.78 -21.52 -11.03
CA GLN A 243 29.47 -22.56 -10.29
C GLN A 243 30.96 -22.27 -10.31
N ALA A 244 31.45 -21.61 -11.37
CA ALA A 244 32.81 -21.13 -11.45
C ALA A 244 33.08 -20.05 -10.39
N THR A 245 32.20 -19.06 -10.23
CA THR A 245 32.30 -18.04 -9.18
C THR A 245 32.25 -18.64 -7.78
N LEU A 246 31.31 -19.55 -7.48
CA LEU A 246 31.26 -20.19 -6.15
C LEU A 246 32.51 -21.02 -5.86
N ARG A 247 32.99 -21.80 -6.83
CA ARG A 247 34.24 -22.57 -6.70
C ARG A 247 35.43 -21.66 -6.48
N LYS A 248 35.49 -20.53 -7.19
CA LYS A 248 36.56 -19.53 -7.05
C LYS A 248 36.57 -18.87 -5.66
N LEU A 249 35.40 -18.55 -5.11
CA LEU A 249 35.28 -17.85 -3.83
C LEU A 249 35.40 -18.77 -2.62
N TYR A 250 34.87 -19.99 -2.69
CA TYR A 250 34.71 -20.87 -1.52
C TYR A 250 35.43 -22.22 -1.66
N GLY A 251 36.00 -22.53 -2.82
CA GLY A 251 36.56 -23.85 -3.13
C GLY A 251 35.52 -24.87 -3.58
N GLU A 252 35.98 -25.98 -4.15
CA GLU A 252 35.13 -27.00 -4.80
C GLU A 252 34.11 -27.62 -3.83
N GLU A 253 34.56 -28.07 -2.66
CA GLU A 253 33.69 -28.78 -1.71
C GLU A 253 32.64 -27.87 -1.08
N ALA A 254 33.00 -26.65 -0.69
CA ALA A 254 32.05 -25.67 -0.17
C ALA A 254 31.05 -25.25 -1.26
N ALA A 255 31.50 -25.05 -2.50
CA ALA A 255 30.62 -24.72 -3.63
C ALA A 255 29.61 -25.83 -3.90
N LYS A 256 30.01 -27.11 -3.87
CA LYS A 256 29.09 -28.26 -3.98
C LYS A 256 28.07 -28.28 -2.84
N GLY A 257 28.52 -28.06 -1.61
CA GLY A 257 27.65 -27.99 -0.43
C GLY A 257 26.60 -26.89 -0.55
N ILE A 258 27.03 -25.67 -0.90
CA ILE A 258 26.13 -24.52 -1.16
C ILE A 258 25.14 -24.86 -2.26
N THR A 259 25.60 -25.44 -3.37
CA THR A 259 24.74 -25.78 -4.52
C THR A 259 23.69 -26.82 -4.17
N LYS A 260 24.06 -27.85 -3.42
CA LYS A 260 23.13 -28.87 -2.93
C LYS A 260 22.09 -28.25 -2.00
N ALA A 261 22.53 -27.44 -1.03
CA ALA A 261 21.64 -26.74 -0.10
C ALA A 261 20.67 -25.81 -0.87
N THR A 262 21.17 -25.00 -1.80
CA THR A 262 20.34 -24.14 -2.67
C THR A 262 19.32 -24.94 -3.47
N ARG A 263 19.70 -26.11 -4.00
CA ARG A 263 18.77 -26.99 -4.72
C ARG A 263 17.67 -27.55 -3.81
N GLU A 264 18.02 -27.97 -2.59
CA GLU A 264 17.06 -28.46 -1.61
C GLU A 264 16.11 -27.36 -1.15
N THR A 265 16.64 -26.16 -0.87
CA THR A 265 15.83 -24.98 -0.55
C THR A 265 14.90 -24.61 -1.71
N ASN A 266 15.41 -24.59 -2.95
CA ASN A 266 14.62 -24.31 -4.14
C ASN A 266 13.52 -25.36 -4.37
N LYS A 267 13.77 -26.63 -4.04
CA LYS A 267 12.76 -27.69 -4.07
C LYS A 267 11.67 -27.43 -3.03
N GLY A 268 12.05 -27.03 -1.81
CA GLY A 268 11.14 -26.61 -0.76
C GLY A 268 10.23 -25.45 -1.22
N TYR A 269 10.82 -24.37 -1.75
CA TYR A 269 10.06 -23.25 -2.33
C TYR A 269 9.11 -23.72 -3.43
N CYS A 270 9.54 -24.59 -4.35
CA CYS A 270 8.67 -25.09 -5.41
C CYS A 270 7.47 -25.90 -4.89
N ILE A 271 7.65 -26.66 -3.81
CA ILE A 271 6.56 -27.42 -3.19
C ILE A 271 5.58 -26.45 -2.55
N GLN A 272 6.07 -25.51 -1.75
CA GLN A 272 5.23 -24.52 -1.09
C GLN A 272 4.50 -23.63 -2.08
N GLU A 273 5.19 -23.15 -3.12
CA GLU A 273 4.58 -22.35 -4.19
C GLU A 273 3.45 -23.14 -4.86
N LYS A 274 3.61 -24.44 -5.11
CA LYS A 274 2.54 -25.30 -5.63
C LYS A 274 1.38 -25.45 -4.64
N GLU A 275 1.65 -25.64 -3.36
CA GLU A 275 0.62 -25.74 -2.31
C GLU A 275 -0.16 -24.43 -2.17
N MET A 276 0.53 -23.30 -2.18
CA MET A 276 -0.06 -21.97 -2.19
C MET A 276 -0.90 -21.73 -3.43
N TYR A 277 -0.41 -22.09 -4.62
CA TYR A 277 -1.21 -21.99 -5.83
C TYR A 277 -2.38 -22.99 -5.83
N ALA A 278 -2.28 -24.13 -5.14
CA ALA A 278 -3.39 -25.06 -5.02
C ALA A 278 -4.52 -24.47 -4.17
N THR A 279 -4.19 -23.73 -3.10
CA THR A 279 -5.16 -23.09 -2.20
C THR A 279 -5.56 -21.67 -2.62
N ALA A 280 -4.79 -21.03 -3.50
CA ALA A 280 -5.05 -19.71 -4.04
C ALA A 280 -6.40 -19.65 -4.75
N LYS A 281 -7.26 -18.74 -4.30
CA LYS A 281 -8.52 -18.40 -4.98
C LYS A 281 -8.22 -17.35 -6.04
N GLN A 282 -8.73 -17.54 -7.25
CA GLN A 282 -8.75 -16.43 -8.22
C GLN A 282 -9.74 -15.40 -7.68
N VAL A 283 -9.34 -14.15 -7.54
CA VAL A 283 -10.23 -13.07 -7.08
C VAL A 283 -10.49 -12.08 -8.22
N CYS A 284 -11.70 -11.53 -8.30
CA CYS A 284 -12.03 -10.50 -9.29
C CYS A 284 -11.16 -9.26 -9.05
N HIS A 285 -10.34 -8.84 -10.02
CA HIS A 285 -9.46 -7.65 -9.82
C HIS A 285 -10.24 -6.37 -9.48
N SER A 286 -11.52 -6.27 -9.89
CA SER A 286 -12.37 -5.11 -9.63
C SER A 286 -13.07 -5.15 -8.28
N CYS A 287 -13.62 -6.30 -7.85
CA CYS A 287 -14.43 -6.39 -6.63
C CYS A 287 -13.83 -7.29 -5.54
N GLN A 288 -12.67 -7.89 -5.82
CA GLN A 288 -11.91 -8.82 -4.96
C GLN A 288 -12.69 -10.03 -4.45
N GLN A 289 -13.89 -10.31 -4.99
CA GLN A 289 -14.63 -11.50 -4.64
C GLN A 289 -13.92 -12.75 -5.17
N PRO A 290 -13.79 -13.81 -4.35
CA PRO A 290 -13.27 -15.07 -4.80
C PRO A 290 -14.18 -15.64 -5.88
N ASN A 291 -13.57 -16.00 -6.99
CA ASN A 291 -14.26 -16.63 -8.10
C ASN A 291 -14.47 -18.10 -7.81
N ASP A 292 -15.60 -18.59 -8.28
CA ASP A 292 -15.84 -20.02 -8.36
C ASP A 292 -14.90 -20.61 -9.41
N THR A 293 -13.98 -21.46 -8.96
CA THR A 293 -12.99 -22.13 -9.82
C THR A 293 -13.64 -23.11 -10.80
N THR A 294 -14.91 -23.46 -10.61
CA THR A 294 -15.65 -24.32 -11.54
C THR A 294 -16.20 -23.55 -12.74
N THR A 295 -16.40 -22.23 -12.61
CA THR A 295 -17.01 -21.41 -13.66
C THR A 295 -15.95 -20.90 -14.66
N LYS A 296 -16.08 -21.30 -15.93
CA LYS A 296 -15.26 -20.76 -17.02
C LYS A 296 -15.76 -19.37 -17.41
N TYR A 297 -15.04 -18.35 -17.00
CA TYR A 297 -15.31 -16.98 -17.38
C TYR A 297 -14.96 -16.71 -18.86
N PRO A 298 -15.74 -15.87 -19.58
CA PRO A 298 -15.39 -15.47 -20.94
C PRO A 298 -14.06 -14.71 -20.97
N ARG A 299 -13.32 -14.81 -22.08
CA ARG A 299 -11.98 -14.22 -22.24
C ARG A 299 -11.86 -13.56 -23.62
N CYS A 300 -11.34 -12.32 -23.70
CA CYS A 300 -10.86 -11.75 -24.98
C CYS A 300 -9.57 -12.48 -25.33
N LYS A 301 -9.53 -13.17 -26.48
CA LYS A 301 -8.33 -13.89 -26.94
C LYS A 301 -7.08 -13.01 -26.86
N ARG A 302 -7.19 -11.75 -27.31
CA ARG A 302 -6.09 -10.78 -27.27
C ARG A 302 -5.66 -10.44 -25.83
N CYS A 303 -6.56 -10.06 -24.93
CA CYS A 303 -6.17 -9.82 -23.53
C CYS A 303 -5.66 -11.08 -22.81
N TRP A 304 -6.18 -12.26 -23.16
CA TRP A 304 -5.69 -13.51 -22.59
C TRP A 304 -4.26 -13.80 -23.05
N ASP A 305 -3.98 -13.60 -24.34
CA ASP A 305 -2.66 -13.84 -24.92
C ASP A 305 -1.63 -12.78 -24.47
N THR A 306 -2.07 -11.54 -24.21
CA THR A 306 -1.17 -10.42 -23.88
C THR A 306 -0.98 -10.22 -22.36
N VAL A 307 -2.06 -10.23 -21.58
CA VAL A 307 -2.05 -9.91 -20.14
C VAL A 307 -2.72 -10.98 -19.26
N GLN A 308 -3.14 -12.10 -19.87
CA GLN A 308 -3.79 -13.24 -19.20
C GLN A 308 -4.99 -12.84 -18.30
N ARG A 309 -5.75 -11.81 -18.67
CA ARG A 309 -6.89 -11.30 -17.88
C ARG A 309 -8.17 -12.10 -18.14
N GLU A 310 -8.88 -12.47 -17.06
CA GLU A 310 -10.23 -13.06 -17.11
C GLU A 310 -11.32 -12.02 -16.82
N VAL A 311 -12.55 -12.30 -17.28
CA VAL A 311 -13.72 -11.43 -17.11
C VAL A 311 -14.67 -12.04 -16.11
N PHE A 312 -14.62 -11.53 -14.90
CA PHE A 312 -15.43 -12.06 -13.82
C PHE A 312 -16.88 -11.55 -13.88
N ASP A 313 -17.79 -12.16 -13.14
CA ASP A 313 -19.22 -11.81 -13.18
C ASP A 313 -19.47 -10.34 -12.85
N CYS A 314 -18.79 -9.82 -11.83
CA CYS A 314 -18.67 -8.41 -11.45
C CYS A 314 -18.36 -7.48 -12.64
N GLN A 315 -17.67 -7.97 -13.67
CA GLN A 315 -17.16 -7.21 -14.81
C GLN A 315 -17.98 -7.42 -16.09
N LYS A 316 -18.93 -8.37 -16.12
CA LYS A 316 -19.69 -8.69 -17.34
C LYS A 316 -20.48 -7.50 -17.88
N VAL A 317 -21.04 -6.69 -16.98
CA VAL A 317 -21.86 -5.51 -17.33
C VAL A 317 -21.00 -4.44 -18.02
N ASP A 318 -19.84 -4.13 -17.44
CA ASP A 318 -18.94 -3.10 -17.97
C ASP A 318 -17.98 -3.62 -19.04
N TRP A 319 -17.90 -4.93 -19.25
CA TRP A 319 -16.94 -5.53 -20.17
C TRP A 319 -17.09 -4.94 -21.57
N LYS A 320 -18.28 -4.97 -22.18
CA LYS A 320 -18.43 -4.49 -23.56
C LYS A 320 -18.02 -3.02 -23.73
N ALA A 321 -18.27 -2.17 -22.72
CA ALA A 321 -17.99 -0.74 -22.78
C ALA A 321 -16.56 -0.36 -22.38
N GLY A 322 -16.03 -0.95 -21.30
CA GLY A 322 -14.70 -0.67 -20.77
C GLY A 322 -13.61 -1.47 -21.46
N HIS A 323 -13.83 -2.76 -21.70
CA HIS A 323 -12.81 -3.63 -22.27
C HIS A 323 -12.45 -3.26 -23.71
N LYS A 324 -13.40 -2.82 -24.55
CA LYS A 324 -13.07 -2.41 -25.92
C LYS A 324 -12.10 -1.22 -25.95
N LYS A 325 -12.07 -0.40 -24.89
CA LYS A 325 -11.12 0.70 -24.73
C LYS A 325 -9.71 0.22 -24.37
N GLU A 326 -9.59 -0.94 -23.73
CA GLU A 326 -8.34 -1.51 -23.20
C GLU A 326 -7.84 -2.75 -23.99
N CYS A 327 -8.70 -3.54 -24.66
CA CYS A 327 -8.30 -4.79 -25.34
C CYS A 327 -7.46 -4.48 -26.57
N GLY A 328 -6.20 -4.91 -26.54
CA GLY A 328 -5.29 -4.78 -27.67
C GLY A 328 -4.55 -3.46 -27.75
N ARG A 329 -4.80 -2.51 -26.84
CA ARG A 329 -3.78 -1.51 -26.51
C ARG A 329 -2.74 -2.24 -25.68
N TRP A 330 -1.61 -2.57 -26.29
CA TRP A 330 -0.40 -2.70 -25.50
C TRP A 330 -0.31 -1.40 -24.70
N LEU A 331 -0.05 -1.47 -23.40
CA LEU A 331 0.58 -0.33 -22.75
C LEU A 331 1.92 -0.19 -23.46
N GLN A 332 1.93 0.50 -24.61
CA GLN A 332 3.18 0.89 -25.23
C GLN A 332 3.89 1.71 -24.17
N PHE A 333 5.20 1.52 -24.06
CA PHE A 333 6.01 2.22 -23.06
C PHE A 333 5.81 3.75 -23.14
N GLU A 334 5.32 4.24 -24.29
CA GLU A 334 4.93 5.60 -24.66
C GLU A 334 3.57 6.07 -24.08
N ASP A 335 2.67 5.18 -23.65
CA ASP A 335 1.34 5.53 -23.09
C ASP A 335 1.35 5.72 -21.55
N LEU A 336 2.46 5.41 -20.89
CA LEU A 336 2.80 6.07 -19.62
C LEU A 336 3.53 7.35 -20.01
N PRO A 337 3.13 8.56 -19.56
CA PRO A 337 3.90 9.76 -19.82
C PRO A 337 5.20 9.71 -19.00
N LEU A 338 6.14 8.88 -19.43
CA LEU A 338 7.55 9.22 -19.39
C LEU A 338 7.75 10.04 -20.66
N SER A 339 7.44 11.34 -20.56
CA SER A 339 7.84 12.30 -21.56
C SER A 339 9.36 12.23 -21.67
N THR A 340 9.83 11.44 -22.64
CA THR A 340 11.13 11.69 -23.22
C THR A 340 10.93 13.02 -23.95
N PRO A 341 11.64 14.09 -23.56
CA PRO A 341 11.44 15.38 -24.20
C PRO A 341 11.84 15.20 -25.67
N GLU A 342 10.85 15.24 -26.56
CA GLU A 342 11.14 15.76 -27.88
C GLU A 342 11.83 17.11 -27.63
N GLN A 343 13.07 17.22 -28.09
CA GLN A 343 13.84 18.45 -28.05
C GLN A 343 13.10 19.51 -28.86
N HIS A 344 12.10 20.12 -28.23
CA HIS A 344 11.62 21.42 -28.61
C HIS A 344 12.77 22.39 -28.36
N SER A 345 13.22 23.00 -29.44
CA SER A 345 14.23 24.03 -29.48
C SER A 345 14.09 25.05 -28.33
N SER A 346 15.10 25.04 -27.47
CA SER A 346 15.67 26.20 -26.74
C SER A 346 14.73 27.05 -25.88
N GLY A 347 14.43 26.59 -24.67
CA GLY A 347 14.30 27.48 -23.50
C GLY A 347 12.90 27.70 -22.89
N SER A 348 11.81 27.30 -23.55
CA SER A 348 10.46 27.44 -22.98
C SER A 348 10.04 26.17 -22.22
N ARG A 349 9.64 26.31 -20.96
CA ARG A 349 9.15 25.21 -20.10
C ARG A 349 7.77 24.73 -20.52
N ILE A 350 6.94 25.63 -21.05
CA ILE A 350 5.62 25.33 -21.59
C ILE A 350 5.70 25.28 -23.11
N GLY A 351 5.23 24.20 -23.73
CA GLY A 351 5.21 24.05 -25.19
C GLY A 351 4.30 25.06 -25.89
N PRO A 352 4.35 25.17 -27.23
CA PRO A 352 3.42 26.01 -27.98
C PRO A 352 1.96 25.52 -27.82
N PRO A 353 0.95 26.36 -28.07
CA PRO A 353 -0.44 25.90 -28.15
C PRO A 353 -0.61 24.82 -29.23
N LEU A 354 -1.44 23.82 -28.95
CA LEU A 354 -1.75 22.69 -29.82
C LEU A 354 -3.20 22.75 -30.30
N HIS A 355 -3.48 22.06 -31.40
CA HIS A 355 -4.85 21.85 -31.93
C HIS A 355 -5.66 23.12 -32.18
N GLY A 356 -4.99 24.22 -32.51
CA GLY A 356 -5.64 25.51 -32.78
C GLY A 356 -6.14 26.23 -31.53
N PHE A 357 -5.77 25.77 -30.33
CA PHE A 357 -6.05 26.48 -29.09
C PHE A 357 -5.36 27.86 -29.09
N LYS A 358 -6.14 28.92 -28.83
CA LYS A 358 -5.64 30.29 -28.69
C LYS A 358 -5.55 30.62 -27.21
N ARG A 359 -4.39 31.09 -26.76
CA ARG A 359 -4.19 31.57 -25.39
C ARG A 359 -4.75 32.98 -25.26
N SER A 360 -5.53 33.25 -24.20
CA SER A 360 -5.94 34.62 -23.88
C SER A 360 -4.73 35.47 -23.46
N GLY A 361 -4.89 36.79 -23.41
CA GLY A 361 -3.84 37.68 -22.91
C GLY A 361 -3.39 37.32 -21.48
N ALA A 362 -4.34 36.98 -20.60
CA ALA A 362 -4.05 36.55 -19.24
C ALA A 362 -3.23 35.24 -19.22
N LEU A 363 -3.56 34.28 -20.09
CA LEU A 363 -2.82 33.02 -20.17
C LEU A 363 -1.42 33.17 -20.77
N ILE A 364 -1.23 34.12 -21.69
CA ILE A 364 0.10 34.48 -22.19
C ILE A 364 0.96 35.04 -21.05
N CYS A 365 0.40 35.90 -20.20
CA CYS A 365 1.09 36.40 -19.00
C CYS A 365 1.49 35.25 -18.07
N GLN A 366 0.58 34.30 -17.82
CA GLN A 366 0.87 33.13 -16.97
C GLN A 366 1.98 32.25 -17.55
N VAL A 367 1.95 31.96 -18.86
CA VAL A 367 3.00 31.18 -19.54
C VAL A 367 4.34 31.91 -19.52
N SER A 368 4.34 33.23 -19.75
CA SER A 368 5.55 34.06 -19.68
C SER A 368 6.18 34.00 -18.28
N ALA A 369 5.36 34.15 -17.23
CA ALA A 369 5.81 34.09 -15.85
C ALA A 369 6.38 32.71 -15.48
N LEU A 370 5.77 31.62 -15.95
CA LEU A 370 6.27 30.26 -15.74
C LEU A 370 7.59 29.95 -16.46
N ASN A 371 7.86 30.65 -17.57
CA ASN A 371 9.09 30.50 -18.34
C ASN A 371 10.27 31.31 -17.77
N THR A 372 10.02 32.34 -16.96
CA THR A 372 11.07 33.18 -16.36
C THR A 372 11.53 32.70 -14.98
N LEU A 373 10.81 31.79 -14.34
CA LEU A 373 11.08 31.33 -12.97
C LEU A 373 11.91 30.05 -12.85
N SER A 374 12.37 29.79 -11.62
CA SER A 374 12.98 28.50 -11.24
C SER A 374 12.01 27.33 -11.48
N SER A 375 12.57 26.16 -11.77
CA SER A 375 11.84 24.92 -12.04
C SER A 375 11.00 24.42 -10.86
N GLU A 376 11.09 25.05 -9.69
CA GLU A 376 10.37 24.69 -8.47
C GLU A 376 8.98 25.33 -8.36
N LYS A 377 8.73 26.44 -9.07
CA LYS A 377 7.42 27.11 -9.08
C LYS A 377 6.56 26.52 -10.19
N GLU A 378 5.34 26.12 -9.86
CA GLU A 378 4.44 25.39 -10.76
C GLU A 378 3.30 26.24 -11.32
N TYR A 379 2.89 27.28 -10.60
CA TYR A 379 1.82 28.21 -11.00
C TYR A 379 1.97 29.55 -10.29
N HIS A 380 1.39 30.60 -10.85
CA HIS A 380 1.24 31.90 -10.20
C HIS A 380 -0.23 32.17 -9.96
N ILE A 381 -0.58 32.61 -8.76
CA ILE A 381 -1.88 33.17 -8.45
C ILE A 381 -1.66 34.68 -8.26
N PHE A 382 -2.29 35.48 -9.12
CA PHE A 382 -2.25 36.94 -9.05
C PHE A 382 -3.35 37.41 -8.11
N LEU A 383 -2.95 37.92 -6.94
CA LEU A 383 -3.85 38.45 -5.93
C LEU A 383 -4.09 39.95 -6.16
N GLU A 384 -5.09 40.49 -5.47
CA GLU A 384 -5.30 41.94 -5.40
C GLU A 384 -4.05 42.61 -4.79
N ASN A 385 -3.72 43.82 -5.25
CA ASN A 385 -2.52 44.61 -4.87
C ASN A 385 -1.19 44.13 -5.46
N ASP A 386 -1.18 43.62 -6.70
CA ASP A 386 0.01 43.17 -7.43
C ASP A 386 0.84 42.10 -6.70
N CYS A 387 0.23 41.43 -5.73
CA CYS A 387 0.86 40.35 -4.97
C CYS A 387 0.77 39.04 -5.77
N VAL A 388 1.89 38.35 -5.91
CA VAL A 388 1.97 37.07 -6.63
C VAL A 388 2.24 35.95 -5.63
N LEU A 389 1.31 35.01 -5.53
CA LEU A 389 1.51 33.78 -4.77
C LEU A 389 2.05 32.69 -5.70
N TYR A 390 3.18 32.10 -5.31
CA TYR A 390 3.79 31.03 -6.08
C TYR A 390 3.34 29.67 -5.58
N VAL A 391 2.81 28.88 -6.50
CA VAL A 391 2.40 27.51 -6.23
C VAL A 391 3.60 26.59 -6.36
N SER A 392 3.87 25.78 -5.35
CA SER A 392 4.94 24.78 -5.36
C SER A 392 4.54 23.57 -4.54
N PHE A 393 4.88 22.37 -5.03
CA PHE A 393 4.54 21.12 -4.35
C PHE A 393 5.80 20.43 -3.84
N PRO A 394 5.97 20.24 -2.52
CA PRO A 394 7.12 19.52 -1.99
C PRO A 394 7.13 18.06 -2.46
N ASP A 395 5.95 17.42 -2.51
CA ASP A 395 5.80 16.05 -3.00
C ASP A 395 6.01 15.94 -4.54
N PRO A 396 6.94 15.08 -5.02
CA PRO A 396 7.19 14.92 -6.46
C PRO A 396 6.01 14.34 -7.26
N SER A 397 5.15 13.53 -6.64
CA SER A 397 4.02 12.87 -7.31
C SER A 397 2.88 13.85 -7.55
N ILE A 398 2.51 14.64 -6.53
CA ILE A 398 1.55 15.74 -6.65
C ILE A 398 2.07 16.77 -7.64
N ARG A 399 3.37 17.09 -7.58
CA ARG A 399 4.02 17.98 -8.55
C ARG A 399 3.90 17.45 -9.98
N ALA A 400 4.16 16.17 -10.21
CA ALA A 400 4.05 15.57 -11.53
C ALA A 400 2.61 15.54 -12.04
N ALA A 401 1.65 15.18 -11.19
CA ALA A 401 0.22 15.17 -11.53
C ALA A 401 -0.29 16.57 -11.86
N PHE A 402 0.06 17.57 -11.03
CA PHE A 402 -0.27 18.96 -11.27
C PHE A 402 0.36 19.46 -12.58
N ARG A 403 1.65 19.17 -12.83
CA ARG A 403 2.33 19.55 -14.08
C ARG A 403 1.65 18.95 -15.29
N ALA A 404 1.31 17.66 -15.27
CA ALA A 404 0.62 17.01 -16.38
C ALA A 404 -0.74 17.69 -16.67
N CYS A 405 -1.50 18.02 -15.64
CA CYS A 405 -2.77 18.73 -15.76
C CYS A 405 -2.58 20.16 -16.30
N ARG A 406 -1.65 20.91 -15.71
CA ARG A 406 -1.29 22.27 -16.10
C ARG A 406 -0.81 22.33 -17.54
N ASP A 407 0.15 21.50 -17.92
CA ASP A 407 0.73 21.51 -19.26
C ASP A 407 -0.31 21.15 -20.32
N LYS A 408 -1.16 20.16 -20.02
CA LYS A 408 -2.31 19.84 -20.88
C LYS A 408 -3.26 21.03 -21.01
N ALA A 409 -3.62 21.70 -19.91
CA ALA A 409 -4.47 22.88 -19.95
C ALA A 409 -3.83 24.02 -20.77
N LEU A 410 -2.57 24.38 -20.48
CA LEU A 410 -1.83 25.47 -21.14
C LEU A 410 -1.54 25.22 -22.62
N MET A 411 -1.40 23.97 -23.04
CA MET A 411 -1.12 23.61 -24.42
C MET A 411 -2.39 23.37 -25.23
N THR A 412 -3.45 22.79 -24.66
CA THR A 412 -4.61 22.33 -25.43
C THR A 412 -5.92 23.06 -25.14
N GLY A 413 -6.02 23.79 -24.03
CA GLY A 413 -7.28 24.38 -23.58
C GLY A 413 -8.35 23.34 -23.20
N ASP A 414 -7.96 22.09 -22.94
CA ASP A 414 -8.88 21.01 -22.57
C ASP A 414 -9.67 21.42 -21.31
N ARG A 415 -10.98 21.65 -21.47
CA ARG A 415 -11.87 22.16 -20.41
C ARG A 415 -11.84 21.31 -19.14
N ARG A 416 -11.63 19.99 -19.26
CA ARG A 416 -11.53 19.10 -18.11
C ARG A 416 -10.19 19.27 -17.39
N ALA A 417 -9.09 19.42 -18.11
CA ALA A 417 -7.79 19.76 -17.53
C ALA A 417 -7.80 21.14 -16.86
N VAL A 418 -8.48 22.12 -17.45
CA VAL A 418 -8.65 23.45 -16.85
C VAL A 418 -9.44 23.36 -15.54
N ALA A 419 -10.55 22.63 -15.53
CA ALA A 419 -11.33 22.45 -14.31
C ALA A 419 -10.58 21.64 -13.24
N MET A 420 -9.76 20.64 -13.61
CA MET A 420 -8.90 19.91 -12.66
C MET A 420 -7.82 20.83 -12.08
N LEU A 421 -7.21 21.68 -12.91
CA LEU A 421 -6.23 22.67 -12.47
C LEU A 421 -6.84 23.63 -11.45
N ALA A 422 -8.04 24.14 -11.72
CA ALA A 422 -8.79 25.00 -10.80
C ALA A 422 -9.13 24.31 -9.48
N HIS A 423 -9.56 23.05 -9.55
CA HIS A 423 -9.83 22.23 -8.37
C HIS A 423 -8.58 22.06 -7.50
N PHE A 424 -7.41 21.74 -8.10
CA PHE A 424 -6.14 21.62 -7.37
C PHE A 424 -5.79 22.91 -6.62
N LEU A 425 -5.87 24.06 -7.30
CA LEU A 425 -5.51 25.34 -6.70
C LEU A 425 -6.48 25.72 -5.57
N ARG A 426 -7.77 25.53 -5.78
CA ARG A 426 -8.81 25.76 -4.77
C ARG A 426 -8.61 24.88 -3.54
N PHE A 427 -8.43 23.57 -3.75
CA PHE A 427 -8.29 22.61 -2.66
C PHE A 427 -7.11 22.93 -1.75
N ILE A 428 -5.99 23.34 -2.34
CA ILE A 428 -4.73 23.52 -1.60
C ILE A 428 -4.65 24.90 -0.94
N TYR A 429 -5.13 25.95 -1.61
CA TYR A 429 -4.92 27.33 -1.16
C TYR A 429 -6.14 27.97 -0.48
N CYS A 430 -7.34 27.38 -0.61
CA CYS A 430 -8.53 27.87 0.08
C CYS A 430 -8.85 27.07 1.36
N ASN A 431 -8.47 25.79 1.43
CA ASN A 431 -8.83 24.93 2.58
C ASN A 431 -7.75 24.88 3.67
N ASP A 432 -6.48 25.16 3.35
CA ASP A 432 -5.37 25.10 4.31
C ASP A 432 -4.76 26.50 4.54
N PRO A 433 -4.72 27.01 5.79
CA PRO A 433 -4.01 28.24 6.09
C PRO A 433 -2.53 28.12 5.69
N GLN A 434 -2.10 28.95 4.75
CA GLN A 434 -0.71 28.97 4.32
C GLN A 434 0.21 29.35 5.49
N PRO A 435 1.47 28.89 5.52
CA PRO A 435 2.44 29.22 6.59
C PRO A 435 2.64 30.73 6.82
N GLN A 436 2.29 31.55 5.82
CA GLN A 436 2.39 33.00 5.83
C GLN A 436 1.10 33.69 6.31
N GLY A 437 0.07 32.95 6.71
CA GLY A 437 -1.22 33.47 7.14
C GLY A 437 -2.09 34.05 6.01
N ILE A 438 -1.62 33.98 4.76
CA ILE A 438 -2.35 34.48 3.59
C ILE A 438 -3.46 33.48 3.25
N ARG A 439 -4.71 33.92 3.36
CA ARG A 439 -5.86 33.19 2.83
C ARG A 439 -6.14 33.66 1.41
N VAL A 440 -6.19 32.72 0.47
CA VAL A 440 -6.54 33.03 -0.91
C VAL A 440 -8.04 32.87 -1.08
N ASP A 441 -8.71 33.93 -1.53
CA ASP A 441 -10.12 33.87 -1.86
C ASP A 441 -10.34 32.90 -3.04
N GLN A 442 -11.23 31.93 -2.84
CA GLN A 442 -11.67 31.00 -3.87
C GLN A 442 -12.18 31.75 -5.11
N ALA A 443 -12.91 32.87 -4.92
CA ALA A 443 -13.42 33.65 -6.03
C ALA A 443 -12.29 34.23 -6.90
N ALA A 444 -11.17 34.63 -6.29
CA ALA A 444 -10.00 35.15 -6.99
C ALA A 444 -9.33 34.08 -7.87
N ILE A 445 -9.12 32.87 -7.35
CA ILE A 445 -8.55 31.75 -8.12
C ILE A 445 -9.46 31.41 -9.30
N MET A 446 -10.77 31.29 -9.06
CA MET A 446 -11.72 30.93 -10.10
C MET A 446 -11.79 32.01 -11.18
N LYS A 447 -11.83 33.29 -10.78
CA LYS A 447 -11.82 34.42 -11.72
C LYS A 447 -10.55 34.42 -12.58
N GLN A 448 -9.37 34.24 -11.99
CA GLN A 448 -8.12 34.19 -12.74
C GLN A 448 -8.15 33.11 -13.82
N ILE A 449 -8.57 31.88 -13.48
CA ILE A 449 -8.60 30.77 -14.44
C ILE A 449 -9.70 30.98 -15.50
N MET A 450 -10.84 31.57 -15.13
CA MET A 450 -11.87 31.95 -16.11
C MET A 450 -11.33 32.95 -17.13
N ASP A 451 -10.56 33.95 -16.70
CA ASP A 451 -9.95 34.97 -17.57
C ASP A 451 -8.81 34.38 -18.43
N GLU A 452 -8.01 33.45 -17.86
CA GLU A 452 -6.94 32.73 -18.57
C GLU A 452 -7.47 31.84 -19.70
N TYR A 453 -8.57 31.11 -19.46
CA TYR A 453 -9.06 30.11 -20.42
C TYR A 453 -10.33 30.53 -21.16
N GLU A 454 -10.81 31.76 -20.95
CA GLU A 454 -12.09 32.27 -21.46
C GLU A 454 -13.24 31.26 -21.21
N PHE A 455 -13.26 30.70 -19.99
CA PHE A 455 -14.11 29.57 -19.62
C PHE A 455 -15.19 29.97 -18.61
N PRO A 456 -16.30 30.61 -19.03
CA PRO A 456 -17.31 31.18 -18.12
C PRO A 456 -18.04 30.12 -17.27
N GLU A 457 -18.06 28.87 -17.72
CA GLU A 457 -18.71 27.74 -17.04
C GLU A 457 -17.78 27.03 -16.05
N LEU A 458 -16.57 27.56 -15.79
CA LEU A 458 -15.56 26.89 -14.97
C LEU A 458 -16.08 26.50 -13.58
N VAL A 459 -16.83 27.38 -12.92
CA VAL A 459 -17.40 27.11 -11.59
C VAL A 459 -18.34 25.90 -11.63
N VAL A 460 -19.19 25.81 -12.65
CA VAL A 460 -20.08 24.67 -12.86
C VAL A 460 -19.26 23.41 -13.13
N ALA A 461 -18.27 23.48 -14.03
CA ALA A 461 -17.43 22.34 -14.38
C ALA A 461 -16.60 21.80 -13.19
N VAL A 462 -16.09 22.68 -12.33
CA VAL A 462 -15.39 22.28 -11.09
C VAL A 462 -16.35 21.62 -10.12
N ASN A 463 -17.54 22.20 -9.90
CA ASN A 463 -18.53 21.61 -9.00
C ASN A 463 -19.07 20.27 -9.53
N GLU A 464 -19.29 20.14 -10.84
CA GLU A 464 -19.68 18.88 -11.47
C GLU A 464 -18.57 17.82 -11.33
N MET A 465 -17.32 18.22 -11.51
CA MET A 465 -16.17 17.35 -11.30
C MET A 465 -16.08 16.89 -9.85
N GLU A 466 -16.25 17.79 -8.89
CA GLU A 466 -16.31 17.44 -7.48
C GLU A 466 -17.46 16.48 -7.20
N GLN A 467 -18.67 16.81 -7.63
CA GLN A 467 -19.83 15.93 -7.48
C GLN A 467 -19.62 14.57 -8.15
N GLN A 468 -18.93 14.53 -9.28
CA GLN A 468 -18.59 13.29 -9.96
C GLN A 468 -17.56 12.50 -9.13
N MET A 469 -16.55 13.16 -8.56
CA MET A 469 -15.61 12.55 -7.61
C MET A 469 -16.35 12.00 -6.37
N TYR A 470 -17.31 12.75 -5.82
CA TYR A 470 -18.21 12.33 -4.73
C TYR A 470 -19.06 11.11 -5.10
N ARG A 471 -19.68 11.11 -6.28
CA ARG A 471 -20.54 10.00 -6.75
C ARG A 471 -19.70 8.75 -7.06
N ASP A 472 -18.53 8.92 -7.66
CA ASP A 472 -17.60 7.84 -7.95
C ASP A 472 -16.95 7.27 -6.68
N ALA A 473 -16.86 8.09 -5.63
CA ALA A 473 -16.55 7.68 -4.27
C ALA A 473 -17.71 6.85 -3.68
N ALA A 474 -18.94 7.37 -3.65
CA ALA A 474 -20.10 6.72 -3.03
C ALA A 474 -20.55 5.39 -3.69
N ARG A 475 -20.21 5.14 -4.96
CA ARG A 475 -20.53 3.89 -5.67
C ARG A 475 -19.55 2.74 -5.39
N ARG A 476 -18.55 2.95 -4.54
CA ARG A 476 -17.58 1.93 -4.15
C ARG A 476 -17.94 1.37 -2.77
N PRO A 477 -17.95 0.04 -2.56
CA PRO A 477 -18.06 -0.50 -1.20
C PRO A 477 -16.85 -0.05 -0.37
N TYR A 478 -17.09 0.17 0.93
CA TYR A 478 -16.25 0.79 1.98
C TYR A 478 -14.75 0.44 2.09
N VAL A 479 -14.19 -0.40 1.22
CA VAL A 479 -12.75 -0.75 1.20
C VAL A 479 -12.01 -0.03 0.06
N LEU A 480 -12.69 0.86 -0.69
CA LEU A 480 -12.06 1.74 -1.66
C LEU A 480 -12.70 3.13 -1.60
N LEU A 481 -12.08 4.06 -0.89
CA LEU A 481 -12.25 5.47 -1.19
C LEU A 481 -10.87 6.09 -1.47
N VAL A 482 -10.91 7.07 -2.37
CA VAL A 482 -9.92 8.05 -2.84
C VAL A 482 -10.85 9.31 -2.98
N PHE A 483 -10.60 10.49 -2.38
CA PHE A 483 -11.61 11.41 -1.70
C PHE A 483 -12.33 12.28 -2.76
N PRO A 484 -13.47 13.00 -2.45
CA PRO A 484 -13.95 13.34 -1.11
C PRO A 484 -15.38 13.00 -0.59
N LEU A 485 -15.52 13.23 0.73
CA LEU A 485 -16.56 13.51 1.78
C LEU A 485 -18.02 12.98 1.79
N SER A 486 -18.43 12.70 3.05
CA SER A 486 -19.67 13.09 3.76
C SER A 486 -20.62 11.95 4.14
N PHE A 487 -20.62 11.59 5.43
CA PHE A 487 -21.68 10.82 6.09
C PHE A 487 -22.43 11.72 7.07
N ASP A 488 -23.67 12.07 6.70
CA ASP A 488 -24.77 12.08 7.66
C ASP A 488 -25.44 10.69 7.60
N ASP A 489 -26.04 10.31 8.73
CA ASP A 489 -26.80 9.09 9.00
C ASP A 489 -26.01 7.81 9.33
N TYR A 490 -25.61 7.71 10.59
CA TYR A 490 -25.74 6.46 11.34
C TYR A 490 -26.66 6.66 12.54
N ASP A 491 -27.84 6.04 12.45
CA ASP A 491 -28.73 5.79 13.57
C ASP A 491 -27.97 5.04 14.68
N TYR A 492 -27.74 5.72 15.81
CA TYR A 492 -27.43 5.04 17.06
C TYR A 492 -28.64 4.19 17.48
N PRO A 493 -28.44 2.99 18.04
CA PRO A 493 -29.51 2.31 18.74
C PRO A 493 -29.95 3.21 19.90
N ARG A 494 -31.16 3.76 19.80
CA ARG A 494 -31.84 4.38 20.94
C ARG A 494 -31.80 3.39 22.09
N GLN A 495 -31.02 3.72 23.11
CA GLN A 495 -31.31 3.24 24.45
C GLN A 495 -32.74 3.70 24.75
N THR A 496 -33.66 2.74 24.78
CA THR A 496 -34.99 2.93 25.36
C THR A 496 -34.78 3.22 26.84
N SER A 497 -34.63 4.49 27.18
CA SER A 497 -34.93 4.95 28.51
C SER A 497 -36.44 4.79 28.69
N ASP A 498 -36.78 3.79 29.50
CA ASP A 498 -38.13 3.49 29.97
C ASP A 498 -38.62 4.68 30.81
N ARG A 499 -39.00 5.79 30.17
CA ARG A 499 -39.78 6.86 30.79
C ARG A 499 -41.22 6.38 30.84
N ARG A 500 -41.53 5.62 31.90
CA ARG A 500 -42.91 5.39 32.32
C ARG A 500 -43.56 6.74 32.59
N GLY A 501 -44.64 7.00 31.86
CA GLY A 501 -45.61 8.03 32.18
C GLY A 501 -46.09 7.84 33.61
N ARG A 502 -46.02 8.93 34.37
CA ARG A 502 -46.60 9.04 35.70
C ARG A 502 -48.00 9.63 35.50
N ASP A 503 -49.02 8.76 35.45
CA ASP A 503 -50.39 9.19 35.73
C ASP A 503 -50.59 9.26 37.25
N PRO A 504 -51.31 10.27 37.77
CA PRO A 504 -51.68 10.36 39.17
C PRO A 504 -53.07 9.74 39.39
N GLY A 505 -53.13 8.64 40.15
CA GLY A 505 -54.41 8.18 40.69
C GLY A 505 -54.38 6.74 41.20
N GLY A 506 -54.81 6.55 42.45
CA GLY A 506 -55.32 5.25 42.93
C GLY A 506 -54.50 4.53 44.00
N THR A 507 -54.71 4.96 45.25
CA THR A 507 -54.96 4.14 46.47
C THR A 507 -54.59 2.64 46.55
N VAL A 508 -53.88 2.32 47.63
CA VAL A 508 -54.02 1.17 48.58
C VAL A 508 -53.56 -0.23 48.13
N GLY A 509 -52.71 -0.86 48.96
CA GLY A 509 -52.55 -2.32 49.01
C GLY A 509 -51.20 -2.82 49.53
N ASP A 510 -51.21 -3.38 50.74
CA ASP A 510 -50.11 -3.95 51.53
C ASP A 510 -49.38 -5.19 50.95
N ASN A 511 -48.26 -5.51 51.61
CA ASN A 511 -47.58 -6.82 51.75
C ASN A 511 -46.66 -7.27 50.60
N ALA A 512 -45.60 -8.05 50.77
CA ALA A 512 -44.71 -8.43 51.87
C ALA A 512 -43.65 -9.36 51.22
N VAL A 513 -42.39 -9.29 51.67
CA VAL A 513 -41.50 -10.44 52.00
C VAL A 513 -41.35 -11.59 50.97
N ARG A 514 -40.13 -11.84 50.44
CA ARG A 514 -39.16 -12.86 50.93
C ARG A 514 -38.06 -13.26 49.91
N ASP A 515 -36.91 -13.59 50.48
CA ASP A 515 -35.70 -14.24 49.95
C ASP A 515 -35.93 -15.53 49.13
N ARG A 516 -34.99 -15.86 48.22
CA ARG A 516 -34.02 -16.97 48.44
C ARG A 516 -33.01 -17.20 47.31
N LEU A 517 -31.81 -17.53 47.80
CA LEU A 517 -30.61 -18.16 47.25
C LEU A 517 -30.82 -19.32 46.25
N GLY A 518 -29.80 -19.56 45.40
CA GLY A 518 -29.54 -20.88 44.82
C GLY A 518 -28.40 -20.93 43.79
N ARG A 519 -27.22 -21.42 44.21
CA ARG A 519 -26.11 -21.88 43.35
C ARG A 519 -26.47 -23.23 42.72
N SER A 520 -25.92 -23.55 41.54
CA SER A 520 -25.41 -24.90 41.24
C SER A 520 -24.59 -24.95 39.94
N ASP A 521 -23.50 -25.72 40.04
CA ASP A 521 -22.47 -26.06 39.07
C ASP A 521 -22.96 -26.75 37.78
N TRP A 522 -22.14 -26.69 36.73
CA TRP A 522 -22.20 -27.61 35.58
C TRP A 522 -20.80 -28.16 35.26
N ARG A 523 -20.66 -29.50 35.39
CA ARG A 523 -19.59 -30.30 34.78
C ARG A 523 -20.18 -31.18 33.68
N GLY A 524 -19.49 -31.21 32.54
CA GLY A 524 -19.03 -32.42 31.84
C GLY A 524 -20.05 -33.37 31.20
N PHE A 525 -19.97 -33.51 29.88
CA PHE A 525 -20.47 -34.70 29.16
C PHE A 525 -19.42 -35.19 28.14
N HIS A 526 -18.92 -36.40 28.38
CA HIS A 526 -18.30 -37.26 27.37
C HIS A 526 -19.31 -38.38 27.05
N SER A 527 -19.48 -38.73 25.77
CA SER A 527 -20.08 -40.00 25.38
C SER A 527 -19.61 -40.41 23.99
N ARG A 528 -18.80 -41.47 23.95
CA ARG A 528 -18.50 -42.30 22.78
C ARG A 528 -19.73 -43.11 22.38
N ARG A 529 -19.92 -43.37 21.08
CA ARG A 529 -20.49 -44.64 20.60
C ARG A 529 -19.83 -45.08 19.29
N SER A 530 -19.21 -46.25 19.37
CA SER A 530 -18.87 -47.16 18.29
C SER A 530 -20.10 -48.01 17.93
N GLY A 531 -20.23 -48.39 16.65
CA GLY A 531 -21.19 -49.39 16.18
C GLY A 531 -20.97 -49.69 14.70
N THR A 532 -20.34 -50.82 14.44
CA THR A 532 -20.09 -51.48 13.15
C THR A 532 -21.37 -52.04 12.53
N VAL A 533 -21.45 -51.99 11.19
CA VAL A 533 -21.72 -53.12 10.28
C VAL A 533 -20.75 -53.00 9.11
#